data_AF-A0A068AU07-F1
#
_entry.id   AF-A0A068AU07-F1
#
_cell.length_a   1.000
_cell.length_b   1.000
_cell.length_c   1.000
_cell.angle_alpha   90.00
_cell.angle_beta   90.00
_cell.angle_gamma   90.00
#
_symmetry.space_group_name_H-M   'P 1'
#
loop_
_entity.id
_entity.type
_entity.pdbx_description
1 polymer ?
#
loop_
_entity_poly.entity_id
_entity_poly.type
_entity_poly.pdbx_seq_one_letter_code
_entity_poly.pdbx_strand_id
1 'polypeptide(L)'
;YGVVDHHRVANFETATPLYMRLEPVGSASSIVYRMFKEHGVAVPKEIAGLMLSGLISDTLLLKSPTTHSSDKAIAPELAELAGVNLEEYGLAMLKAGTNLASKSAEELIDIDAKTFELNGNKVRVAQVNTVDIAEVLDRQAEIEAAMQAAISENGYSDFVLMITDIVNSNSEILAIGANMDKVE
;
A
#
# COMPACT_ATOMS: atom_id res chain seq x y z
N TYR A 1 17.72 -1.90 -17.53
CA TYR A 1 17.04 -2.70 -16.49
C TYR A 1 17.49 -2.17 -15.14
N GLY A 2 16.57 -1.95 -14.22
CA GLY A 2 16.89 -1.49 -12.88
C GLY A 2 15.71 -1.57 -11.94
N VAL A 3 15.96 -1.31 -10.66
CA VAL A 3 14.96 -1.31 -9.59
C VAL A 3 14.82 0.11 -9.05
N VAL A 4 13.57 0.58 -8.94
CA VAL A 4 13.21 1.84 -8.27
C VAL A 4 12.15 1.50 -7.23
N ASP A 5 12.48 1.63 -5.95
CA ASP A 5 11.61 1.15 -4.88
C ASP A 5 11.85 1.94 -3.57
N HIS A 6 10.91 1.83 -2.64
CA HIS A 6 10.91 2.52 -1.35
C HIS A 6 10.75 1.57 -0.15
N HIS A 7 10.73 0.25 -0.40
CA HIS A 7 10.63 -0.77 0.64
C HIS A 7 12.00 -1.22 1.17
N ARG A 8 11.96 -2.04 2.22
CA ARG A 8 13.12 -2.84 2.64
C ARG A 8 13.53 -3.82 1.52
N VAL A 9 14.83 -4.06 1.39
CA VAL A 9 15.35 -5.10 0.49
C VAL A 9 15.38 -6.44 1.24
N ALA A 10 14.68 -7.44 0.71
CA ALA A 10 14.72 -8.81 1.18
C ALA A 10 14.46 -9.76 0.00
N ASN A 11 14.99 -10.99 0.07
CA ASN A 11 14.76 -12.05 -0.93
C ASN A 11 15.08 -11.60 -2.38
N PHE A 12 16.10 -10.76 -2.56
CA PHE A 12 16.50 -10.21 -3.85
C PHE A 12 18.01 -10.40 -4.07
N GLU A 13 18.39 -11.06 -5.16
CA GLU A 13 19.78 -11.33 -5.55
C GLU A 13 19.94 -11.22 -7.07
N THR A 14 21.10 -10.76 -7.53
CA THR A 14 21.41 -10.64 -8.96
C THR A 14 22.81 -11.16 -9.27
N ALA A 15 22.95 -11.95 -10.34
CA ALA A 15 24.24 -12.51 -10.78
C ALA A 15 25.20 -11.47 -11.40
N THR A 16 24.67 -10.35 -11.89
CA THR A 16 25.44 -9.28 -12.54
C THR A 16 25.03 -7.92 -11.99
N PRO A 17 25.92 -6.90 -12.03
CA PRO A 17 25.56 -5.55 -11.62
C PRO A 17 24.31 -5.02 -12.32
N LEU A 18 23.49 -4.26 -11.58
CA LEU A 18 22.30 -3.56 -12.09
C LEU A 18 22.19 -2.14 -11.55
N TYR A 19 21.35 -1.31 -12.18
CA TYR A 19 20.93 -0.03 -11.61
C TYR A 19 19.88 -0.27 -10.51
N MET A 20 20.10 0.32 -9.34
CA MET A 20 19.12 0.28 -8.25
C MET A 20 19.08 1.64 -7.55
N ARG A 21 17.88 2.22 -7.44
CA ARG A 21 17.63 3.46 -6.71
C ARG A 21 16.55 3.23 -5.67
N LEU A 22 16.97 3.22 -4.41
CA LEU A 22 16.07 3.06 -3.28
C LEU A 22 16.12 4.31 -2.43
N GLU A 23 14.95 4.81 -2.05
CA GLU A 23 14.85 5.98 -1.19
C GLU A 23 13.75 5.78 -0.15
N PRO A 24 13.98 6.10 1.13
CA PRO A 24 12.99 5.93 2.20
C PRO A 24 11.95 7.07 2.15
N VAL A 25 11.16 7.10 1.08
CA VAL A 25 10.08 8.06 0.84
C VAL A 25 8.72 7.37 0.78
N GLY A 26 7.65 8.14 0.79
CA GLY A 26 6.29 7.62 0.86
C GLY A 26 5.87 6.81 -0.36
N SER A 27 6.44 7.07 -1.54
CA SER A 27 6.10 6.33 -2.76
C SER A 27 7.26 6.23 -3.74
N ALA A 28 7.33 5.12 -4.48
CA ALA A 28 8.23 4.98 -5.62
C ALA A 28 7.95 6.03 -6.72
N SER A 29 6.70 6.51 -6.84
CA SER A 29 6.33 7.59 -7.77
C SER A 29 7.08 8.89 -7.48
N SER A 30 7.35 9.19 -6.21
CA SER A 30 8.15 10.34 -5.79
C SER A 30 9.62 10.23 -6.22
N ILE A 31 10.14 9.01 -6.31
CA ILE A 31 11.50 8.74 -6.81
C ILE A 31 11.52 8.93 -8.33
N VAL A 32 10.54 8.36 -9.03
CA VAL A 32 10.41 8.51 -10.50
C VAL A 32 10.24 9.98 -10.88
N TYR A 33 9.43 10.74 -10.15
CA TYR A 33 9.26 12.17 -10.40
C TYR A 33 10.59 12.95 -10.32
N ARG A 34 11.42 12.65 -9.32
CA ARG A 34 12.77 13.24 -9.22
C ARG A 34 13.68 12.81 -10.35
N MET A 35 13.59 11.56 -10.79
CA MET A 35 14.33 11.09 -11.96
C MET A 35 13.97 11.87 -13.23
N PHE A 36 12.69 12.19 -13.46
CA PHE A 36 12.28 13.06 -14.58
C PHE A 36 12.98 14.43 -14.50
N LYS A 37 12.96 15.08 -13.32
CA LYS A 37 13.61 16.39 -13.11
C LYS A 37 15.12 16.34 -13.31
N GLU A 38 15.79 15.32 -12.76
CA GLU A 38 17.23 15.14 -12.87
C GLU A 38 17.71 14.95 -14.32
N HIS A 39 16.89 14.32 -15.16
CA HIS A 39 17.21 14.10 -16.57
C HIS A 39 16.69 15.23 -17.48
N GLY A 40 16.09 16.29 -16.92
CA GLY A 40 15.52 17.39 -17.68
C GLY A 40 14.38 16.97 -18.61
N VAL A 41 13.68 15.89 -18.29
CA VAL A 41 12.55 15.38 -19.09
C VAL A 41 11.26 15.98 -18.55
N ALA A 42 10.49 16.64 -19.41
CA ALA A 42 9.17 17.14 -19.05
C ALA A 42 8.23 15.97 -18.72
N VAL A 43 7.45 16.09 -17.64
CA VAL A 43 6.46 15.09 -17.25
C VAL A 43 5.17 15.35 -18.03
N PRO A 44 4.69 14.41 -18.88
CA PRO A 44 3.39 14.56 -19.54
C PRO A 44 2.24 14.60 -18.52
N LYS A 45 1.17 15.33 -18.84
CA LYS A 45 0.02 15.54 -17.94
C LYS A 45 -0.54 14.22 -17.38
N GLU A 46 -0.74 13.24 -18.24
CA GLU A 46 -1.32 11.94 -17.88
C GLU A 46 -0.37 11.15 -16.97
N ILE A 47 0.93 11.25 -17.21
CA ILE A 47 1.96 10.59 -16.39
C ILE A 47 2.10 11.28 -15.03
N ALA A 48 1.96 12.61 -14.97
CA ALA A 48 1.87 13.34 -13.71
C ALA A 48 0.66 12.88 -12.89
N GLY A 49 -0.49 12.70 -13.56
CA GLY A 49 -1.70 12.14 -12.95
C GLY A 49 -1.46 10.77 -12.33
N LEU A 50 -0.85 9.83 -13.07
CA LEU A 50 -0.55 8.48 -12.56
C LEU A 50 0.46 8.48 -11.40
N MET A 51 1.53 9.28 -11.49
CA MET A 51 2.50 9.40 -10.39
C MET A 51 1.86 10.03 -9.16
N LEU A 52 0.96 11.00 -9.35
CA LEU A 52 0.18 11.57 -8.26
C LEU A 52 -0.72 10.50 -7.62
N SER A 53 -1.41 9.69 -8.42
CA SER A 53 -2.24 8.59 -7.92
C SER A 53 -1.44 7.63 -7.05
N GLY A 54 -0.26 7.20 -7.54
CA GLY A 54 0.62 6.29 -6.78
C GLY A 54 1.07 6.91 -5.46
N LEU A 55 1.49 8.18 -5.48
CA LEU A 55 1.87 8.90 -4.27
C LEU A 55 0.71 9.01 -3.28
N ILE A 56 -0.48 9.43 -3.72
CA ILE A 56 -1.67 9.53 -2.85
C ILE A 56 -2.05 8.17 -2.28
N SER A 57 -1.99 7.11 -3.09
CA SER A 57 -2.33 5.74 -2.68
C SER A 57 -1.41 5.26 -1.54
N ASP A 58 -0.09 5.34 -1.73
CA ASP A 58 0.88 4.83 -0.73
C ASP A 58 0.89 5.68 0.55
N THR A 59 0.57 6.97 0.44
CA THR A 59 0.65 7.92 1.55
C THR A 59 -0.70 8.20 2.21
N LEU A 60 -1.79 7.60 1.75
CA LEU A 60 -3.16 7.90 2.18
C LEU A 60 -3.43 9.41 2.18
N LEU A 61 -3.21 10.04 1.03
CA LEU A 61 -3.30 11.49 0.87
C LEU A 61 -2.40 12.24 1.87
N LEU A 62 -1.12 11.85 1.93
CA LEU A 62 -0.08 12.45 2.78
C LEU A 62 -0.29 12.32 4.31
N LYS A 63 -1.22 11.47 4.75
CA LYS A 63 -1.52 11.24 6.17
C LYS A 63 -0.77 10.05 6.78
N SER A 64 -0.34 9.10 5.95
CA SER A 64 0.41 7.91 6.37
C SER A 64 1.71 8.29 7.08
N PRO A 65 2.14 7.54 8.12
CA PRO A 65 3.43 7.74 8.76
C PRO A 65 4.63 7.53 7.81
N THR A 66 4.44 6.87 6.67
CA THR A 66 5.46 6.71 5.63
C THR A 66 5.69 7.99 4.81
N THR A 67 4.80 8.98 4.91
CA THR A 67 4.87 10.22 4.14
C THR A 67 6.14 10.99 4.51
N HIS A 68 7.05 11.14 3.54
CA HIS A 68 8.26 11.91 3.71
C HIS A 68 8.01 13.40 3.43
N SER A 69 8.85 14.28 3.97
CA SER A 69 8.73 15.73 3.79
C SER A 69 8.78 16.15 2.31
N SER A 70 9.53 15.41 1.48
CA SER A 70 9.57 15.64 0.03
C SER A 70 8.26 15.28 -0.67
N ASP A 71 7.50 14.30 -0.20
CA ASP A 71 6.22 13.91 -0.82
C ASP A 71 5.21 15.06 -0.73
N LYS A 72 5.24 15.82 0.37
CA LYS A 72 4.42 17.02 0.58
C LYS A 72 4.74 18.16 -0.39
N ALA A 73 5.96 18.20 -0.93
CA ALA A 73 6.35 19.14 -1.97
C ALA A 73 6.03 18.60 -3.38
N ILE A 74 6.22 17.30 -3.59
CA ILE A 74 6.02 16.65 -4.90
C ILE A 74 4.54 16.55 -5.27
N ALA A 75 3.66 16.23 -4.32
CA ALA A 75 2.24 16.03 -4.61
C ALA A 75 1.56 17.29 -5.19
N PRO A 76 1.75 18.51 -4.65
CA PRO A 76 1.27 19.74 -5.29
C PRO A 76 1.82 19.98 -6.70
N GLU A 77 3.12 19.75 -6.91
CA GLU A 77 3.75 19.90 -8.23
C GLU A 77 3.13 18.94 -9.27
N LEU A 78 2.92 17.68 -8.88
CA LEU A 78 2.25 16.69 -9.74
C LEU A 78 0.77 17.01 -9.99
N ALA A 79 0.06 17.53 -8.99
CA ALA A 79 -1.34 17.95 -9.14
C ALA A 79 -1.50 19.13 -10.11
N GLU A 80 -0.60 20.10 -10.03
CA GLU A 80 -0.53 21.22 -11.00
C GLU A 80 -0.28 20.70 -12.42
N LEU A 81 0.72 19.83 -12.59
CA LEU A 81 1.06 19.23 -13.89
C LEU A 81 -0.09 18.38 -14.46
N ALA A 82 -0.80 17.65 -13.60
CA ALA A 82 -1.97 16.85 -13.97
C ALA A 82 -3.23 17.71 -14.21
N GLY A 83 -3.24 18.97 -13.77
CA GLY A 83 -4.38 19.87 -13.85
C GLY A 83 -5.56 19.45 -12.97
N VAL A 84 -5.29 18.95 -11.77
CA VAL A 84 -6.31 18.52 -10.80
C VAL A 84 -6.13 19.23 -9.46
N ASN A 85 -7.21 19.33 -8.68
CA ASN A 85 -7.11 19.73 -7.28
C ASN A 85 -6.66 18.52 -6.44
N LEU A 86 -5.55 18.64 -5.71
CA LEU A 86 -4.93 17.55 -4.96
C LEU A 86 -5.90 16.87 -3.98
N GLU A 87 -6.60 17.65 -3.16
CA GLU A 87 -7.48 17.15 -2.09
C GLU A 87 -8.75 16.53 -2.68
N GLU A 88 -9.41 17.21 -3.62
CA GLU A 88 -10.64 16.72 -4.24
C GLU A 88 -10.38 15.43 -5.03
N TYR A 89 -9.32 15.43 -5.85
CA TYR A 89 -8.91 14.26 -6.62
C TYR A 89 -8.51 13.11 -5.71
N GLY A 90 -7.66 13.38 -4.71
CA GLY A 90 -7.14 12.36 -3.82
C GLY A 90 -8.22 11.70 -2.99
N LEU A 91 -9.14 12.48 -2.42
CA LEU A 91 -10.26 11.95 -1.66
C LEU A 91 -11.20 11.12 -2.55
N ALA A 92 -11.49 11.59 -3.76
CA ALA A 92 -12.31 10.86 -4.72
C ALA A 92 -11.65 9.52 -5.13
N MET A 93 -10.35 9.53 -5.39
CA MET A 93 -9.57 8.35 -5.74
C MET A 93 -9.56 7.32 -4.60
N LEU A 94 -9.26 7.75 -3.37
CA LEU A 94 -9.23 6.84 -2.23
C LEU A 94 -10.61 6.24 -1.94
N LYS A 95 -11.69 7.05 -1.99
CA LYS A 95 -13.08 6.55 -1.85
C LYS A 95 -13.48 5.55 -2.94
N ALA A 96 -12.98 5.73 -4.16
CA ALA A 96 -13.23 4.76 -5.22
C ALA A 96 -12.61 3.38 -4.91
N GLY A 97 -11.52 3.36 -4.12
CA GLY A 97 -10.86 2.14 -3.66
C GLY A 97 -11.55 1.43 -2.48
N THR A 98 -12.50 2.07 -1.78
CA THR A 98 -13.13 1.50 -0.57
C THR A 98 -14.44 0.75 -0.83
N ASN A 99 -14.74 0.40 -2.08
CA ASN A 99 -15.95 -0.37 -2.39
C ASN A 99 -15.76 -1.86 -2.04
N LEU A 100 -15.87 -2.18 -0.75
CA LEU A 100 -15.61 -3.52 -0.19
C LEU A 100 -16.87 -4.40 -0.14
N ALA A 101 -18.06 -3.81 -0.07
CA ALA A 101 -19.33 -4.54 0.10
C ALA A 101 -19.62 -5.56 -1.02
N SER A 102 -19.11 -5.31 -2.24
CA SER A 102 -19.30 -6.20 -3.39
C SER A 102 -18.29 -7.35 -3.47
N LYS A 103 -17.27 -7.36 -2.61
CA LYS A 103 -16.17 -8.34 -2.65
C LYS A 103 -16.41 -9.49 -1.70
N SER A 104 -16.01 -10.70 -2.08
CA SER A 104 -16.03 -11.86 -1.18
C SER A 104 -14.97 -11.74 -0.07
N ALA A 105 -15.09 -12.54 0.98
CA ALA A 105 -14.09 -12.57 2.05
C ALA A 105 -12.69 -12.97 1.52
N GLU A 106 -12.63 -13.92 0.59
CA GLU A 106 -11.40 -14.35 -0.07
C GLU A 106 -10.78 -13.23 -0.90
N GLU A 107 -11.60 -12.47 -1.64
CA GLU A 107 -11.13 -11.32 -2.38
C GLU A 107 -10.59 -10.24 -1.44
N LEU A 108 -11.30 -9.96 -0.34
CA LEU A 108 -10.91 -8.93 0.64
C LEU A 108 -9.53 -9.20 1.24
N ILE A 109 -9.26 -10.44 1.64
CA ILE A 109 -7.97 -10.80 2.26
C ILE A 109 -6.81 -10.88 1.26
N ASP A 110 -7.07 -10.72 -0.04
CA ASP A 110 -6.06 -10.85 -1.10
C ASP A 110 -5.91 -9.60 -1.99
N ILE A 111 -6.75 -8.55 -1.83
CA ILE A 111 -6.68 -7.31 -2.63
C ILE A 111 -5.29 -6.69 -2.59
N ASP A 112 -4.78 -6.48 -1.37
CA ASP A 112 -3.45 -5.95 -1.10
C ASP A 112 -2.82 -6.79 0.00
N ALA A 113 -2.22 -7.91 -0.41
CA ALA A 113 -1.62 -8.85 0.51
C ALA A 113 -0.21 -9.28 0.07
N LYS A 114 0.70 -9.27 1.04
CA LYS A 114 2.12 -9.62 0.86
C LYS A 114 2.49 -10.72 1.84
N THR A 115 3.36 -11.61 1.38
CA THR A 115 3.92 -12.66 2.22
C THR A 115 5.33 -12.26 2.66
N PHE A 116 5.58 -12.37 3.95
CA PHE A 116 6.86 -12.09 4.56
C PHE A 116 7.41 -13.34 5.23
N GLU A 117 8.72 -13.50 5.18
CA GLU A 117 9.42 -14.50 5.97
C GLU A 117 10.05 -13.81 7.18
N LEU A 118 9.60 -14.18 8.38
CA LEU A 118 10.02 -13.61 9.65
C LEU A 118 10.53 -14.71 10.58
N ASN A 119 11.85 -14.80 10.74
CA ASN A 119 12.50 -15.83 11.57
C ASN A 119 12.06 -17.27 11.20
N GLY A 120 11.94 -17.56 9.89
CA GLY A 120 11.49 -18.86 9.38
C GLY A 120 9.97 -19.08 9.40
N ASN A 121 9.19 -18.10 9.85
CA ASN A 121 7.74 -18.13 9.83
C ASN A 121 7.21 -17.41 8.59
N LYS A 122 6.29 -18.05 7.87
CA LYS A 122 5.67 -17.50 6.67
C LYS A 122 4.41 -16.73 7.06
N VAL A 123 4.50 -15.41 7.14
CA VAL A 123 3.42 -14.53 7.59
C VAL A 123 2.75 -13.87 6.40
N ARG A 124 1.42 -13.93 6.32
CA ARG A 124 0.62 -13.19 5.34
C ARG A 124 0.13 -11.91 6.01
N VAL A 125 0.39 -10.76 5.39
CA VAL A 125 -0.16 -9.47 5.82
C VAL A 125 -1.00 -8.93 4.68
N ALA A 126 -2.29 -8.71 4.95
CA ALA A 126 -3.24 -8.11 4.04
C ALA A 126 -3.67 -6.74 4.56
N GLN A 127 -4.06 -5.86 3.65
CA GLN A 127 -4.62 -4.56 3.95
C GLN A 127 -5.91 -4.34 3.15
N VAL A 128 -6.93 -3.79 3.81
CA VAL A 128 -8.13 -3.28 3.15
C VAL A 128 -8.35 -1.83 3.56
N ASN A 129 -8.59 -0.97 2.58
CA ASN A 129 -8.94 0.43 2.80
C ASN A 129 -10.45 0.57 2.86
N THR A 130 -10.96 1.19 3.92
CA THR A 130 -12.39 1.45 4.14
C THR A 130 -12.63 2.90 4.59
N VAL A 131 -13.87 3.36 4.50
CA VAL A 131 -14.32 4.60 5.16
C VAL A 131 -15.09 4.33 6.47
N ASP A 132 -15.38 3.05 6.74
CA ASP A 132 -16.04 2.58 7.94
C ASP A 132 -15.47 1.20 8.32
N ILE A 133 -14.73 1.15 9.43
CA ILE A 133 -14.15 -0.11 9.95
C ILE A 133 -15.27 -1.06 10.40
N ALA A 134 -16.35 -0.52 10.98
CA ALA A 134 -17.44 -1.34 11.51
C ALA A 134 -18.13 -2.16 10.41
N GLU A 135 -18.31 -1.58 9.22
CA GLU A 135 -18.87 -2.28 8.05
C GLU A 135 -18.05 -3.52 7.65
N VAL A 136 -16.72 -3.47 7.79
CA VAL A 136 -15.85 -4.62 7.51
C VAL A 136 -15.91 -5.63 8.66
N LEU A 137 -15.95 -5.16 9.91
CA LEU A 137 -16.03 -6.02 11.10
C LEU A 137 -17.37 -6.74 11.24
N ASP A 138 -18.47 -6.21 10.68
CA ASP A 138 -19.75 -6.92 10.59
C ASP A 138 -19.61 -8.25 9.82
N ARG A 139 -18.57 -8.39 8.99
CA ARG A 139 -18.19 -9.58 8.23
C ARG A 139 -17.04 -10.37 8.86
N GLN A 140 -16.65 -10.06 10.10
CA GLN A 140 -15.46 -10.65 10.74
C GLN A 140 -15.45 -12.19 10.70
N ALA A 141 -16.58 -12.85 10.97
CA ALA A 141 -16.64 -14.31 11.02
C ALA A 141 -16.30 -14.98 9.66
N GLU A 142 -16.79 -14.42 8.54
CA GLU A 142 -16.46 -14.95 7.22
C GLU A 142 -15.03 -14.60 6.78
N ILE A 143 -14.53 -13.42 7.20
CA ILE A 143 -13.16 -12.99 6.96
C ILE A 143 -12.18 -13.91 7.69
N GLU A 144 -12.41 -14.19 8.98
CA GLU A 144 -11.59 -15.12 9.76
C GLU A 144 -11.61 -16.53 9.17
N ALA A 145 -12.76 -17.00 8.69
CA ALA A 145 -12.87 -18.29 8.00
C ALA A 145 -12.02 -18.32 6.71
N ALA A 146 -12.06 -17.25 5.91
CA ALA A 146 -11.23 -17.12 4.71
C ALA A 146 -9.73 -17.05 5.05
N MET A 147 -9.35 -16.32 6.10
CA MET A 147 -7.96 -16.26 6.58
C MET A 147 -7.49 -17.65 7.04
N GLN A 148 -8.31 -18.42 7.77
CA GLN A 148 -7.98 -19.78 8.22
C GLN A 148 -7.80 -20.75 7.03
N ALA A 149 -8.67 -20.63 6.03
CA ALA A 149 -8.55 -21.39 4.78
C ALA A 149 -7.24 -21.05 4.06
N ALA A 150 -6.92 -19.76 3.92
CA ALA A 150 -5.69 -19.29 3.29
C ALA A 150 -4.43 -19.76 4.04
N ILE A 151 -4.44 -19.75 5.38
CA ILE A 151 -3.38 -20.32 6.23
C ILE A 151 -3.17 -21.80 5.89
N SER A 152 -4.25 -22.58 5.87
CA SER A 152 -4.20 -24.02 5.66
C SER A 152 -3.72 -24.38 4.25
N GLU A 153 -4.18 -23.66 3.24
CA GLU A 153 -3.83 -23.90 1.83
C GLU A 153 -2.38 -23.53 1.51
N ASN A 154 -1.88 -22.42 2.06
CA ASN A 154 -0.61 -21.84 1.66
C ASN A 154 0.54 -22.10 2.65
N GLY A 155 0.24 -22.77 3.76
CA GLY A 155 1.19 -23.05 4.84
C GLY A 155 1.70 -21.78 5.51
N TYR A 156 0.85 -20.77 5.69
CA TYR A 156 1.20 -19.59 6.49
C TYR A 156 1.23 -19.98 7.97
N SER A 157 2.15 -19.42 8.75
CA SER A 157 2.13 -19.56 10.21
C SER A 157 1.11 -18.62 10.85
N ASP A 158 0.96 -17.44 10.25
CA ASP A 158 0.18 -16.32 10.77
C ASP A 158 -0.40 -15.53 9.60
N PHE A 159 -1.60 -14.99 9.82
CA PHE A 159 -2.28 -14.07 8.93
C PHE A 159 -2.69 -12.83 9.73
N VAL A 160 -2.26 -11.67 9.24
CA VAL A 160 -2.64 -10.36 9.78
C VAL A 160 -3.42 -9.60 8.70
N LEU A 161 -4.62 -9.15 9.01
CA LEU A 161 -5.41 -8.27 8.17
C LEU A 161 -5.50 -6.89 8.85
N MET A 162 -5.08 -5.86 8.12
CA MET A 162 -5.18 -4.46 8.52
C MET A 162 -6.41 -3.83 7.85
N ILE A 163 -7.39 -3.42 8.65
CA ILE A 163 -8.59 -2.72 8.19
C ILE A 163 -8.38 -1.23 8.44
N THR A 164 -8.00 -0.49 7.39
CA THR A 164 -7.54 0.90 7.51
C THR A 164 -8.63 1.89 7.10
N ASP A 165 -9.02 2.76 8.03
CA ASP A 165 -9.88 3.91 7.76
C ASP A 165 -9.05 5.03 7.11
N ILE A 166 -9.29 5.26 5.82
CA ILE A 166 -8.57 6.27 5.03
C ILE A 166 -8.94 7.72 5.39
N VAL A 167 -10.07 7.93 6.07
CA VAL A 167 -10.57 9.25 6.48
C VAL A 167 -9.90 9.66 7.79
N ASN A 168 -9.96 8.76 8.78
CA ASN A 168 -9.51 9.00 10.15
C ASN A 168 -8.07 8.54 10.42
N SER A 169 -7.45 7.80 9.50
CA SER A 169 -6.05 7.35 9.57
C SER A 169 -5.75 6.43 10.76
N ASN A 170 -6.70 5.56 11.10
CA ASN A 170 -6.53 4.47 12.06
C ASN A 170 -6.76 3.12 11.39
N SER A 171 -6.27 2.05 12.01
CA SER A 171 -6.48 0.67 11.56
C SER A 171 -6.96 -0.21 12.70
N GLU A 172 -7.87 -1.12 12.40
CA GLU A 172 -8.15 -2.29 13.24
C GLU A 172 -7.36 -3.48 12.70
N ILE A 173 -6.87 -4.35 13.59
CA ILE A 173 -6.08 -5.51 13.22
C ILE A 173 -6.85 -6.78 13.56
N LEU A 174 -7.08 -7.62 12.55
CA LEU A 174 -7.50 -9.00 12.75
C LEU A 174 -6.29 -9.91 12.53
N ALA A 175 -5.92 -10.69 13.54
CA ALA A 175 -4.79 -11.60 13.47
C ALA A 175 -5.21 -13.01 13.89
N ILE A 176 -4.80 -14.00 13.10
CA ILE A 176 -4.96 -15.42 13.42
C ILE A 176 -3.67 -16.18 13.09
N GLY A 177 -3.29 -17.15 13.91
CA GLY A 177 -2.05 -17.89 13.69
C GLY A 177 -1.41 -18.43 14.97
N ALA A 178 -0.19 -18.93 14.81
CA ALA A 178 0.56 -19.59 15.88
C ALA A 178 1.35 -18.62 16.79
N ASN A 179 1.59 -17.38 16.36
CA ASN A 179 2.47 -16.40 17.00
C ASN A 179 1.76 -15.05 17.30
N MET A 180 0.53 -15.09 17.81
CA MET A 180 -0.28 -13.89 18.06
C MET A 180 0.33 -12.93 19.07
N ASP A 181 1.21 -13.41 19.95
CA ASP A 181 1.99 -12.63 20.91
C ASP A 181 3.01 -11.67 20.26
N LYS A 182 3.30 -11.85 18.97
CA LYS A 182 4.23 -10.99 18.21
C LYS A 182 3.52 -9.92 17.37
N VAL A 183 2.19 -9.89 17.41
CA VAL A 183 1.36 -8.89 16.73
C VAL A 183 1.03 -7.80 17.75
N GLU A 184 2.02 -6.97 18.09
CA GLU A 184 1.88 -5.75 18.90
C GLU A 184 2.52 -4.56 18.19
#